data_AF-A0A523X7X1-F1
#
_entry.id   AF-A0A523X7X1-F1
#
_cell.length_a   1.000
_cell.length_b   1.000
_cell.length_c   1.000
_cell.angle_alpha   90.00
_cell.angle_beta   90.00
_cell.angle_gamma   90.00
#
_symmetry.space_group_name_H-M   'P 1'
#
loop_
_entity.id
_entity.type
_entity.pdbx_description
1 polymer ?
#
loop_
_entity_poly.entity_id
_entity_poly.type
_entity_poly.pdbx_seq_one_letter_code
_entity_poly.pdbx_strand_id
1 'polypeptide(L)'
;MSGIVMVFCGLKRRKGKGANMTRIGKMYISNDVVKEDIFPDVLAFIQFVPLRVEYLAHRNQFEYIGMSPMFDKIPPFAEPSIYSLEVTTTKDGKFKKAKIIKEL
;
A
#
# COMPACT_ATOMS: atom_id res chain seq x y z
N MET A 1 6.56 24.05 -21.84
CA MET A 1 7.37 24.50 -20.68
C MET A 1 6.71 23.95 -19.44
N SER A 2 7.37 22.99 -18.79
CA SER A 2 6.85 22.24 -17.64
C SER A 2 7.11 23.00 -16.34
N GLY A 3 6.15 23.04 -15.44
CA GLY A 3 6.31 23.54 -14.08
C GLY A 3 5.84 22.49 -13.07
N ILE A 4 6.80 21.78 -12.46
CA ILE A 4 6.53 20.86 -11.35
C ILE A 4 6.61 21.67 -10.06
N VAL A 5 5.49 21.77 -9.34
CA VAL A 5 5.44 22.35 -7.99
C VAL A 5 5.82 21.25 -7.00
N MET A 6 7.04 21.30 -6.47
CA MET A 6 7.45 20.48 -5.32
C MET A 6 7.02 21.15 -4.03
N VAL A 7 6.05 20.55 -3.33
CA VAL A 7 5.72 20.93 -1.95
C VAL A 7 6.64 20.15 -1.00
N PHE A 8 7.70 20.79 -0.53
CA PHE A 8 8.49 20.26 0.59
C PHE A 8 7.77 20.58 1.90
N CYS A 9 7.01 19.61 2.44
CA CYS A 9 6.55 19.67 3.81
C CYS A 9 7.75 19.41 4.74
N GLY A 10 8.20 20.46 5.44
CA GLY A 10 9.36 20.41 6.32
C GLY A 10 9.18 19.45 7.49
N LEU A 11 9.75 18.24 7.38
CA LEU A 11 9.90 17.33 8.51
C LEU A 11 11.00 17.85 9.45
N LYS A 12 10.61 18.46 10.56
CA LYS A 12 11.50 18.76 11.70
C LYS A 12 12.15 17.46 12.19
N ARG A 13 13.48 17.35 12.07
CA ARG A 13 14.29 16.27 12.67
C ARG A 13 14.18 16.30 14.19
N ARG A 14 13.32 15.46 14.78
CA ARG A 14 13.40 15.11 16.20
C ARG A 14 14.47 14.04 16.38
N LYS A 15 15.59 14.39 17.02
CA LYS A 15 16.48 13.41 17.67
C LYS A 15 15.69 12.77 18.81
N GLY A 16 15.43 11.47 18.74
CA GLY A 16 14.69 10.75 19.79
C GLY A 16 14.74 9.23 19.63
N LYS A 17 15.55 8.62 20.50
CA LYS A 17 15.45 7.29 21.14
C LYS A 17 14.45 6.28 20.54
N GLY A 18 14.99 5.12 20.15
CA GLY A 18 14.25 3.94 19.69
C GLY A 18 14.21 3.89 18.16
N ALA A 19 14.55 2.75 17.57
CA ALA A 19 14.28 2.54 16.16
C ALA A 19 12.76 2.65 15.96
N ASN A 20 12.28 3.75 15.37
CA ASN A 20 10.86 3.94 15.09
C ASN A 20 10.45 2.90 14.04
N MET A 21 9.95 1.77 14.52
CA MET A 21 9.47 0.71 13.64
C MET A 21 8.22 1.20 12.91
N THR A 22 8.24 1.10 11.59
CA THR A 22 7.14 1.53 10.72
C THR A 22 6.40 0.30 10.20
N ARG A 23 5.09 0.39 10.02
CA ARG A 23 4.30 -0.67 9.37
C ARG A 23 4.19 -0.35 7.89
N ILE A 24 5.24 -0.69 7.14
CA ILE A 24 5.31 -0.45 5.69
C ILE A 24 5.35 -1.81 4.99
N GLY A 25 4.53 -1.95 3.95
CA GLY A 25 4.43 -3.14 3.14
C GLY A 25 4.34 -2.80 1.66
N LYS A 26 4.59 -3.81 0.83
CA LYS A 26 4.45 -3.76 -0.62
C LYS A 26 3.33 -4.70 -1.05
N MET A 27 2.51 -4.30 -2.03
CA MET A 27 1.52 -5.17 -2.68
C MET A 27 1.65 -5.02 -4.20
N TYR A 28 1.50 -6.12 -4.93
CA TYR A 28 1.39 -6.10 -6.39
C TYR A 28 -0.06 -6.36 -6.79
N ILE A 29 -0.69 -5.39 -7.44
CA ILE A 29 -2.11 -5.46 -7.81
C ILE A 29 -2.22 -5.40 -9.33
N SER A 30 -3.01 -6.28 -9.94
CA SER A 30 -3.24 -6.24 -11.39
C SER A 30 -3.98 -4.98 -11.82
N ASN A 31 -3.69 -4.50 -13.02
CA ASN A 31 -4.39 -3.36 -13.61
C ASN A 31 -5.90 -3.59 -13.72
N ASP A 32 -6.33 -4.84 -13.91
CA ASP A 32 -7.75 -5.19 -14.01
C ASP A 32 -8.47 -4.98 -12.67
N VAL A 33 -7.84 -5.37 -11.55
CA VAL A 33 -8.40 -5.15 -10.20
C VAL A 33 -8.46 -3.66 -9.87
N VAL A 34 -7.45 -2.88 -10.25
CA VAL A 34 -7.44 -1.42 -9.99
C VAL A 34 -8.60 -0.70 -10.70
N LYS A 35 -9.06 -1.23 -11.84
CA LYS A 35 -10.20 -0.67 -12.59
C LYS A 35 -11.55 -1.03 -12.00
N GLU A 36 -11.61 -1.96 -11.05
CA GLU A 36 -12.87 -2.33 -10.40
C GLU A 36 -13.30 -1.26 -9.39
N ASP A 37 -14.58 -0.90 -9.41
CA ASP A 37 -15.15 0.11 -8.50
C ASP A 37 -15.00 -0.26 -7.01
N ILE A 38 -14.79 -1.55 -6.70
CA ILE A 38 -14.62 -2.03 -5.32
C ILE A 38 -13.21 -1.79 -4.76
N PHE A 39 -12.21 -1.51 -5.61
CA PHE A 39 -10.82 -1.43 -5.17
C PHE A 39 -10.55 -0.32 -4.13
N PRO A 40 -11.10 0.91 -4.27
CA PRO A 40 -11.00 1.93 -3.23
C PRO A 40 -11.57 1.48 -1.87
N ASP A 41 -12.70 0.77 -1.88
CA ASP A 41 -13.33 0.25 -0.65
C ASP A 41 -12.46 -0.83 0.01
N VAL A 42 -11.82 -1.67 -0.80
CA VAL A 42 -10.86 -2.67 -0.31
C VAL A 42 -9.69 -1.99 0.39
N LEU A 43 -9.08 -0.96 -0.22
CA LEU A 43 -7.97 -0.20 0.38
C LEU A 43 -8.40 0.49 1.68
N ALA A 44 -9.60 1.05 1.72
CA ALA A 44 -10.17 1.66 2.91
C ALA A 44 -10.39 0.63 4.04
N PHE A 45 -10.89 -0.56 3.71
CA PHE A 45 -11.12 -1.64 4.67
C PHE A 45 -9.82 -2.11 5.35
N ILE A 46 -8.74 -2.23 4.58
CA ILE A 46 -7.43 -2.58 5.13
C ILE A 46 -6.68 -1.38 5.73
N GLN A 47 -7.31 -0.20 5.77
CA GLN A 47 -6.74 1.06 6.24
C GLN A 47 -5.37 1.34 5.58
N PHE A 48 -5.27 1.05 4.29
CA PHE A 48 -4.03 1.20 3.55
C PHE A 48 -3.87 2.63 3.07
N VAL A 49 -2.74 3.23 3.41
CA VAL A 49 -2.34 4.56 2.97
C VAL A 49 -1.19 4.40 1.97
N PRO A 50 -1.42 4.62 0.66
CA PRO A 50 -0.35 4.56 -0.33
C PRO A 50 0.67 5.68 -0.09
N LEU A 51 1.95 5.33 -0.10
CA LEU A 51 3.07 6.26 -0.06
C LEU A 51 3.72 6.41 -1.43
N ARG A 52 3.79 5.31 -2.18
CA ARG A 52 4.31 5.25 -3.55
C ARG A 52 3.50 4.24 -4.35
N VAL A 53 3.19 4.58 -5.59
CA VAL A 53 2.52 3.69 -6.54
C VAL A 53 3.28 3.75 -7.85
N GLU A 54 3.70 2.59 -8.37
CA GLU A 54 4.44 2.48 -9.63
C GLU A 54 3.75 1.48 -10.56
N TYR A 55 3.56 1.85 -11.82
CA TYR A 55 3.02 0.93 -12.83
C TYR A 55 4.13 0.12 -13.49
N LEU A 56 4.10 -1.19 -13.32
CA LEU A 56 5.00 -2.16 -13.91
C LEU A 56 4.44 -2.62 -15.25
N ALA A 57 4.70 -1.85 -16.32
CA ALA A 57 4.14 -2.11 -17.65
C ALA A 57 4.44 -3.53 -18.18
N HIS A 58 5.62 -4.07 -17.89
CA HIS A 58 6.04 -5.41 -18.29
C HIS A 58 5.24 -6.55 -17.60
N ARG A 59 4.46 -6.23 -16.55
CA ARG A 59 3.60 -7.18 -15.81
C ARG A 59 2.12 -6.79 -15.83
N ASN A 60 1.75 -5.65 -16.44
CA ASN A 60 0.40 -5.08 -16.38
C ASN A 60 -0.13 -5.00 -14.93
N GLN A 61 0.74 -4.57 -14.00
CA GLN A 61 0.49 -4.52 -12.56
C GLN A 61 0.95 -3.19 -11.96
N PHE A 62 0.39 -2.83 -10.83
CA PHE A 62 0.83 -1.72 -9.98
C PHE A 62 1.55 -2.25 -8.75
N GLU A 63 2.73 -1.73 -8.47
CA GLU A 63 3.41 -1.86 -7.18
C GLU A 63 2.88 -0.76 -6.24
N TYR A 64 2.20 -1.15 -5.18
CA TYR A 64 1.78 -0.28 -4.09
C TYR A 64 2.72 -0.43 -2.91
N ILE A 65 3.39 0.64 -2.51
CA ILE A 65 4.12 0.72 -1.24
C ILE A 65 3.39 1.68 -0.34
N GLY A 66 3.04 1.21 0.85
CA GLY A 66 2.25 2.02 1.77
C GLY A 66 2.24 1.51 3.19
N MET A 67 1.42 2.17 4.01
CA MET A 67 1.25 1.85 5.42
C MET A 67 -0.10 1.21 5.66
N SER A 68 -0.15 0.24 6.57
CA SER A 68 -1.40 -0.32 7.10
C SER A 68 -1.18 -0.83 8.52
N PRO A 69 -2.17 -0.73 9.43
CA PRO A 69 -2.11 -1.38 10.73
C PRO A 69 -1.98 -2.91 10.64
N MET A 70 -2.35 -3.50 9.50
CA MET A 70 -2.30 -4.95 9.25
C MET A 70 -0.90 -5.45 8.83
N PHE A 71 0.03 -4.57 8.47
CA PHE A 71 1.40 -4.95 8.14
C PHE A 71 2.28 -5.08 9.37
N ASP A 72 3.36 -5.85 9.25
CA ASP A 72 4.34 -6.02 10.31
C ASP A 72 5.14 -4.75 10.56
N LYS A 73 5.61 -4.60 11.80
CA LYS A 73 6.56 -3.54 12.15
C LYS A 73 7.94 -3.91 11.62
N ILE A 74 8.49 -3.09 10.73
CA ILE A 74 9.85 -3.24 10.22
C ILE A 74 10.78 -2.17 10.80
N PRO A 75 12.08 -2.45 11.00
CA PRO A 75 13.03 -1.44 11.42
C PRO A 75 13.23 -0.36 10.34
N PRO A 76 13.72 0.83 10.72
CA PRO A 76 14.05 1.88 9.78
C PRO A 76 15.01 1.36 8.70
N PHE A 77 14.77 1.74 7.44
CA PHE A 77 15.58 1.37 6.27
C PHE A 77 15.58 -0.12 5.89
N ALA A 78 14.80 -0.96 6.57
CA ALA A 78 14.57 -2.33 6.12
C ALA A 78 13.71 -2.36 4.87
N GLU A 79 13.89 -3.40 4.06
CA GLU A 79 13.05 -3.62 2.89
C GLU A 79 11.61 -3.97 3.33
N PRO A 80 10.58 -3.33 2.75
CA PRO A 80 9.20 -3.66 3.03
C PRO A 80 8.87 -5.11 2.66
N SER A 81 8.18 -5.82 3.56
CA SER A 81 7.65 -7.15 3.25
C SER A 81 6.59 -7.06 2.15
N ILE A 82 6.51 -8.11 1.34
CA ILE A 82 5.52 -8.24 0.28
C ILE A 82 4.27 -8.89 0.87
N TYR A 83 3.12 -8.36 0.50
CA TYR A 83 1.81 -8.81 0.92
C TYR A 83 0.90 -9.01 -0.29
N SER A 84 0.12 -10.08 -0.24
CA SER A 84 -0.96 -10.39 -1.17
C SER A 84 -2.31 -10.04 -0.55
N LEU A 85 -3.25 -9.63 -1.40
CA LEU A 85 -4.60 -9.22 -1.00
C LEU A 85 -5.62 -10.22 -1.50
N GLU A 86 -6.26 -10.94 -0.59
CA GLU A 86 -7.39 -11.80 -0.91
C GLU A 86 -8.70 -11.05 -0.66
N VAL A 87 -9.45 -10.79 -1.73
CA VAL A 87 -10.76 -10.14 -1.67
C VAL A 87 -11.85 -11.19 -1.83
N THR A 88 -12.77 -11.27 -0.88
CA THR A 88 -13.98 -12.11 -1.02
C THR A 88 -15.18 -11.21 -1.34
N THR A 89 -15.69 -11.34 -2.56
CA THR A 89 -16.92 -10.70 -3.02
C THR A 89 -18.12 -11.62 -2.81
N THR A 90 -19.27 -11.03 -2.52
CA THR A 90 -20.56 -11.76 -2.44
C THR A 90 -21.18 -11.87 -3.84
N LYS A 91 -22.06 -12.84 -4.08
CA LYS A 91 -22.75 -13.02 -5.38
C LYS A 91 -23.50 -11.77 -5.88
N ASP A 92 -23.83 -10.86 -4.98
CA ASP A 92 -24.50 -9.58 -5.28
C ASP A 92 -23.52 -8.45 -5.64
N GLY A 93 -22.24 -8.74 -5.91
CA GLY A 93 -21.22 -7.76 -6.25
C GLY A 93 -20.74 -6.90 -5.07
N LYS A 94 -21.30 -7.07 -3.87
CA LYS A 94 -20.89 -6.32 -2.67
C LYS A 94 -19.62 -6.90 -2.05
N PHE A 95 -18.68 -6.02 -1.72
CA PHE A 95 -17.49 -6.33 -0.93
C PHE A 95 -17.89 -6.84 0.46
N LYS A 96 -17.35 -8.00 0.87
CA LYS A 96 -17.65 -8.60 2.18
C LYS A 96 -16.46 -8.56 3.11
N LYS A 97 -15.29 -8.99 2.65
CA LYS A 97 -14.05 -9.08 3.43
C LYS A 97 -12.81 -8.97 2.54
N ALA A 98 -11.75 -8.38 3.08
CA ALA A 98 -10.40 -8.51 2.55
C ALA A 98 -9.47 -9.10 3.62
N LYS A 99 -8.49 -9.88 3.18
CA LYS A 99 -7.43 -10.41 4.03
C LYS A 99 -6.08 -10.12 3.40
N ILE A 100 -5.13 -9.68 4.22
CA ILE A 100 -3.74 -9.50 3.81
C ILE A 100 -2.97 -10.76 4.20
N ILE A 101 -2.22 -11.34 3.26
CA ILE A 101 -1.34 -12.48 3.48
C ILE A 101 0.09 -12.03 3.19
N LYS A 102 1.01 -12.30 4.12
CA LYS A 102 2.42 -12.04 3.91
C LYS A 102 3.00 -13.10 2.97
N GLU A 103 3.67 -12.67 1.91
CA GLU A 103 4.46 -13.56 1.06
C GLU A 103 5.80 -13.85 1.74
N LEU A 104 6.19 -15.12 1.79
CA LEU A 104 7.42 -15.61 2.43
C LEU A 104 8.62 -15.50 1.50
#